data_AF-A0A453DS76-F1
#
_entry.id   AF-A0A453DS76-F1
#
_cell.length_a   1.000
_cell.length_b   1.000
_cell.length_c   1.000
_cell.angle_alpha   90.00
_cell.angle_beta   90.00
_cell.angle_gamma   90.00
#
_symmetry.space_group_name_H-M   'P 1'
#
loop_
_entity.id
_entity.type
_entity.pdbx_description
1 polymer ?
#
loop_
_entity_poly.entity_id
_entity_poly.type
_entity_poly.pdbx_seq_one_letter_code
_entity_poly.pdbx_strand_id
1 'polypeptide(L)'
;MASTTAYARPSKLPGAGPGERRPAPPRLIRAFLASGAKIEPRKLAAGLLAGCCLALLTYVSLAKLYAVYSPVFATTSALLQNAPPSSSSAPGAVAAPRPPEDPAFTGGNNGGAVDRVDLTEKGPGTAGSREPGVPEAVSRKEHAEKAPAPANTSAPMPSQGERKSNSSSNVAAGPMSCDENGVDEGFPYARPAVCELSGDIRVSPSQKTMYLVNPSGGGGFDEKGEKRLRPYARNDDFLLPAVVEVTVKSVSSPEAAPQCTRQHRVPAVVFSVAGYTDNFFHDNTDALIPLFLTTAHLKGEVQLLITNYKPWWVQKYTPLLRKLSNYDVINFDADADVHCFPRGYLGLYRDRDLIITPHPTRNPRNYTMVDYTRFLRAAYGLRRDQPAVLGAEPGMQPRMLIISRAGTRKLLNQDEVAAAASELGFNVTVAEAGDDVPAFAALVNSADVLLAVHGAGLTNQIFLPTNGVVLQIVPWGNMDWMATNFYGQPARDMQLRYVEYYIDEEETSLKDKYPKDHVVFKDPKALHKQGWQALADTIMKQDVKVNMTRFQPFLLQAMDELQE
;
A
#
# COMPACT_ATOMS: atom_id res chain seq x y z
N MET A 1 -7.99 11.18 -9.26
CA MET A 1 -7.39 11.26 -7.92
C MET A 1 -5.88 11.25 -8.10
N ALA A 2 -5.16 12.29 -7.66
CA ALA A 2 -3.71 12.33 -7.72
C ALA A 2 -3.16 12.12 -6.31
N SER A 3 -2.87 10.86 -5.96
CA SER A 3 -2.05 10.55 -4.79
C SER A 3 -0.58 10.68 -5.21
N THR A 4 -0.01 11.86 -5.04
CA THR A 4 1.45 12.01 -5.09
C THR A 4 2.04 11.38 -3.83
N THR A 5 2.90 10.38 -4.03
CA THR A 5 3.60 9.62 -2.99
C THR A 5 5.07 9.48 -3.37
N ALA A 6 5.95 9.12 -2.42
CA ALA A 6 7.32 8.73 -2.74
C ALA A 6 7.31 7.71 -3.90
N TYR A 7 8.21 7.85 -4.88
CA TYR A 7 8.20 7.05 -6.11
C TYR A 7 7.02 7.29 -7.08
N ALA A 8 6.31 8.41 -6.95
CA ALA A 8 5.31 8.83 -7.94
C ALA A 8 5.92 9.79 -8.97
N ARG A 9 5.61 9.55 -10.24
CA ARG A 9 6.07 10.37 -11.36
C ARG A 9 5.67 11.85 -11.17
N PRO A 10 6.59 12.81 -11.34
CA PRO A 10 6.21 14.20 -11.54
C PRO A 10 5.40 14.31 -12.84
N SER A 11 4.18 14.85 -12.78
CA SER A 11 3.45 15.26 -13.97
C SER A 11 4.11 16.51 -14.56
N LYS A 12 5.23 16.35 -15.27
CA LYS A 12 5.84 17.39 -16.10
C LYS A 12 6.26 16.82 -17.46
N LEU A 13 5.65 17.36 -18.51
CA LEU A 13 6.23 17.39 -19.86
C LEU A 13 7.62 18.03 -19.77
N PRO A 14 8.62 17.57 -20.54
CA PRO A 14 10.00 18.03 -20.40
C PRO A 14 10.11 19.52 -20.76
N GLY A 15 10.20 20.36 -19.72
CA GLY A 15 10.63 21.75 -19.82
C GLY A 15 12.15 21.80 -19.74
N ALA A 16 12.79 22.27 -20.80
CA ALA A 16 14.22 22.49 -20.85
C ALA A 16 14.63 23.61 -19.88
N GLY A 17 15.48 23.28 -18.89
CA GLY A 17 16.24 24.24 -18.09
C GLY A 17 17.68 24.37 -18.65
N PRO A 18 18.36 25.50 -18.42
CA PRO A 18 19.48 25.94 -19.25
C PRO A 18 20.82 25.43 -18.71
N GLY A 19 21.64 24.89 -19.60
CA GLY A 19 23.05 24.66 -19.27
C GLY A 19 23.68 23.43 -19.90
N GLU A 20 23.55 23.22 -21.20
CA GLU A 20 24.48 22.33 -21.90
C GLU A 20 24.58 22.69 -23.39
N ARG A 21 25.82 22.80 -23.87
CA ARG A 21 26.19 23.29 -25.19
C ARG A 21 25.66 22.37 -26.28
N ARG A 22 24.81 22.88 -27.18
CA ARG A 22 24.37 22.18 -28.39
C ARG A 22 25.43 22.26 -29.50
N PRO A 23 25.65 21.19 -30.28
CA PRO A 23 26.40 21.26 -31.53
C PRO A 23 25.58 21.98 -32.63
N ALA A 24 26.28 22.54 -33.62
CA ALA A 24 25.70 23.40 -34.65
C ALA A 24 24.63 22.69 -35.54
N PRO A 25 23.60 23.41 -36.02
CA PRO A 25 22.50 22.80 -36.77
C PRO A 25 22.86 22.53 -38.26
N PRO A 26 22.17 21.58 -38.91
CA PRO A 26 22.43 21.20 -40.30
C PRO A 26 22.06 22.28 -41.33
N ARG A 27 22.72 22.21 -42.49
CA ARG A 27 22.78 23.20 -43.60
C ARG A 27 21.44 23.74 -44.13
N LEU A 28 20.30 23.08 -43.87
CA LEU A 28 18.99 23.53 -44.36
C LEU A 28 18.41 24.74 -43.60
N ILE A 29 18.83 24.98 -42.35
CA ILE A 29 18.35 26.14 -41.57
C ILE A 29 19.07 27.44 -41.97
N ARG A 30 20.27 27.33 -42.55
CA ARG A 30 21.06 28.49 -43.01
C ARG A 30 20.46 29.15 -44.25
N ALA A 31 19.67 28.42 -45.05
CA ALA A 31 19.01 28.96 -46.24
C ALA A 31 17.74 29.76 -45.91
N PHE A 32 17.00 29.37 -44.85
CA PHE A 32 15.77 30.05 -44.45
C PHE A 32 15.99 31.39 -43.74
N LEU A 33 17.17 31.58 -43.12
CA LEU A 33 17.54 32.81 -42.41
C LEU A 33 18.22 33.87 -43.31
N ALA A 34 18.53 33.53 -44.57
CA ALA A 34 19.19 34.44 -45.52
C ALA A 34 18.19 35.16 -46.45
N SER A 35 16.94 34.72 -46.52
CA SER A 35 15.89 35.35 -47.31
C SER A 35 14.99 36.19 -46.40
N GLY A 36 15.23 37.50 -46.35
CA GLY A 36 14.49 38.48 -45.55
C GLY A 36 13.02 38.65 -45.96
N ALA A 37 12.20 37.62 -45.78
CA ALA A 37 10.76 37.69 -45.99
C ALA A 37 10.08 38.27 -44.74
N LYS A 38 9.54 39.49 -44.85
CA LYS A 38 8.67 40.10 -43.84
C LYS A 38 7.40 39.26 -43.71
N ILE A 39 7.16 38.69 -42.52
CA ILE A 39 5.93 37.94 -42.22
C ILE A 39 4.84 38.93 -41.82
N GLU A 40 3.74 38.96 -42.57
CA GLU A 40 2.58 39.78 -42.25
C GLU A 40 1.84 39.25 -41.00
N PRO A 41 1.47 40.11 -40.04
CA PRO A 41 0.85 39.70 -38.77
C PRO A 41 -0.49 38.97 -38.94
N ARG A 42 -1.20 39.19 -40.06
CA ARG A 42 -2.44 38.47 -40.38
C ARG A 42 -2.21 36.97 -40.69
N LYS A 43 -1.05 36.59 -41.23
CA LYS A 43 -0.70 35.19 -41.54
C LYS A 43 -0.24 34.42 -40.29
N LEU A 44 0.33 35.14 -39.32
CA LEU A 44 0.68 34.61 -38.00
C LEU A 44 -0.57 34.27 -37.16
N ALA A 45 -1.58 35.14 -37.17
CA ALA A 45 -2.84 34.88 -36.48
C ALA A 45 -3.61 33.69 -37.09
N ALA A 46 -3.65 33.59 -38.42
CA ALA A 46 -4.27 32.46 -39.11
C ALA A 46 -3.52 31.13 -38.86
N GLY A 47 -2.19 31.15 -38.83
CA GLY A 47 -1.37 29.99 -38.50
C GLY A 47 -1.53 29.54 -37.05
N LEU A 48 -1.66 30.48 -36.10
CA LEU A 48 -1.90 30.16 -34.69
C LEU A 48 -3.30 29.56 -34.48
N LEU A 49 -4.32 30.10 -35.14
CA LEU A 49 -5.68 29.54 -35.13
C LEU A 49 -5.73 28.14 -35.75
N ALA A 50 -5.09 27.94 -36.90
CA ALA A 50 -5.00 26.62 -37.54
C ALA A 50 -4.26 25.61 -36.65
N GLY A 51 -3.18 26.03 -35.99
CA GLY A 51 -2.44 25.21 -35.02
C GLY A 51 -3.27 24.82 -33.79
N CYS A 52 -4.01 25.78 -33.22
CA CYS A 52 -4.93 25.51 -32.11
C CYS A 52 -6.07 24.58 -32.52
N CYS A 53 -6.63 24.73 -33.73
CA CYS A 53 -7.65 23.82 -34.25
C CYS A 53 -7.11 22.41 -34.47
N LEU A 54 -5.87 22.26 -34.97
CA LEU A 54 -5.25 20.94 -35.12
C LEU A 54 -4.95 20.29 -33.76
N ALA A 55 -4.50 21.07 -32.77
CA ALA A 55 -4.28 20.61 -31.40
C ALA A 55 -5.60 20.18 -30.73
N LEU A 56 -6.68 20.93 -30.93
CA LEU A 56 -8.02 20.57 -30.45
C LEU A 56 -8.56 19.32 -31.15
N LEU A 57 -8.39 19.18 -32.46
CA LEU A 57 -8.82 18.00 -33.21
C LEU A 57 -8.04 16.74 -32.80
N THR A 58 -6.74 16.86 -32.57
CA THR A 58 -5.91 15.75 -32.06
C THR A 58 -6.26 15.41 -30.61
N TYR A 59 -6.52 16.41 -29.76
CA TYR A 59 -6.99 16.20 -28.39
C TYR A 59 -8.35 15.50 -28.36
N VAL A 60 -9.33 15.94 -29.15
CA VAL A 60 -10.66 15.31 -29.22
C VAL A 60 -10.58 13.90 -29.81
N SER A 61 -9.68 13.66 -30.77
CA SER A 61 -9.47 12.33 -31.34
C SER A 61 -8.81 11.36 -30.34
N LEU A 62 -7.84 11.83 -29.56
CA LEU A 62 -7.22 11.06 -28.48
C LEU A 62 -8.17 10.84 -27.31
N ALA A 63 -8.98 11.83 -26.95
CA ALA A 63 -10.02 11.70 -25.92
C ALA A 63 -11.09 10.68 -26.31
N LYS A 64 -11.48 10.61 -27.60
CA LYS A 64 -12.35 9.55 -28.12
C LYS A 64 -11.68 8.17 -28.09
N LEU A 65 -10.36 8.06 -28.32
CA LEU A 65 -9.64 6.81 -28.12
C LEU A 65 -9.65 6.38 -26.64
N TYR A 66 -9.41 7.30 -25.70
CA TYR A 66 -9.45 7.00 -24.26
C TYR A 66 -10.85 6.62 -23.75
N ALA A 67 -11.91 7.18 -24.32
CA ALA A 67 -13.29 6.79 -24.00
C ALA A 67 -13.67 5.40 -24.55
N VAL A 68 -13.00 4.92 -25.60
CA VAL A 68 -13.22 3.57 -26.18
C VAL A 68 -12.45 2.48 -25.41
N TYR A 69 -11.35 2.83 -24.71
CA TYR A 69 -10.51 1.89 -23.96
C TYR A 69 -10.74 1.87 -22.43
N SER A 70 -11.70 2.65 -21.91
CA SER A 70 -12.08 2.62 -20.48
C SER A 70 -13.59 2.66 -20.31
N PRO A 71 -14.26 1.57 -19.86
CA PRO A 71 -15.71 1.52 -19.73
C PRO A 71 -16.23 2.34 -18.53
N VAL A 72 -15.37 3.00 -17.75
CA VAL A 72 -15.76 3.73 -16.54
C VAL A 72 -16.35 5.12 -16.85
N PHE A 73 -16.14 5.66 -18.06
CA PHE A 73 -16.64 7.01 -18.42
C PHE A 73 -17.92 7.02 -19.28
N ALA A 74 -18.37 5.88 -19.79
CA ALA A 74 -19.58 5.83 -20.63
C ALA A 74 -20.89 5.88 -19.81
N THR A 75 -20.88 5.39 -18.58
CA THR A 75 -22.09 5.25 -17.75
C THR A 75 -22.57 6.56 -17.12
N THR A 76 -21.68 7.55 -16.95
CA THR A 76 -22.04 8.86 -16.40
C THR A 76 -22.69 9.80 -17.41
N SER A 77 -22.46 9.63 -18.72
CA SER A 77 -23.08 10.47 -19.75
C SER A 77 -24.48 10.02 -20.17
N ALA A 78 -24.81 8.73 -20.04
CA ALA A 78 -26.14 8.21 -20.41
C ALA A 78 -27.23 8.56 -19.37
N LEU A 79 -26.86 8.76 -18.09
CA LEU A 79 -27.79 9.10 -17.01
C LEU A 79 -28.20 10.60 -16.98
N LEU A 80 -27.49 11.47 -17.71
CA LEU A 80 -27.77 12.92 -17.76
C LEU A 80 -28.55 13.37 -19.01
N GLN A 81 -28.87 12.47 -19.95
CA GLN A 81 -29.53 12.82 -21.22
C GLN A 81 -31.05 12.61 -21.24
N ASN A 82 -31.66 12.11 -20.16
CA ASN A 82 -33.11 11.87 -20.07
C ASN A 82 -33.79 12.68 -18.95
N ALA A 83 -33.63 14.00 -18.95
CA ALA A 83 -34.47 14.92 -18.18
C ALA A 83 -35.20 15.86 -19.16
N PRO A 84 -36.55 15.95 -19.13
CA PRO A 84 -37.31 16.84 -20.00
C PRO A 84 -37.18 18.32 -19.58
N PRO A 85 -37.34 19.29 -20.50
CA PRO A 85 -37.05 20.70 -20.20
C PRO A 85 -38.23 21.39 -19.50
N SER A 86 -37.95 22.12 -18.41
CA SER A 86 -38.93 23.00 -17.78
C SER A 86 -38.75 24.44 -18.28
N SER A 87 -39.75 24.93 -19.02
CA SER A 87 -39.89 26.31 -19.48
C SER A 87 -40.28 27.26 -18.35
N SER A 88 -39.67 28.44 -18.34
CA SER A 88 -39.97 29.57 -17.46
C SER A 88 -41.21 30.35 -17.88
N SER A 89 -42.19 30.51 -16.98
CA SER A 89 -43.10 31.67 -16.95
C SER A 89 -43.78 31.78 -15.58
N ALA A 90 -43.52 32.87 -14.86
CA ALA A 90 -44.40 33.42 -13.80
C ALA A 90 -45.44 34.35 -14.49
N PRO A 91 -46.66 34.62 -13.95
CA PRO A 91 -46.87 35.24 -12.62
C PRO A 91 -48.17 34.86 -11.85
N GLY A 92 -48.27 35.28 -10.58
CA GLY A 92 -49.57 35.47 -9.88
C GLY A 92 -49.58 35.14 -8.38
N ALA A 93 -49.76 36.15 -7.53
CA ALA A 93 -49.68 36.13 -6.06
C ALA A 93 -50.95 35.62 -5.35
N VAL A 94 -50.81 34.97 -4.17
CA VAL A 94 -51.70 35.11 -2.98
C VAL A 94 -50.93 34.77 -1.68
N ALA A 95 -51.25 35.48 -0.61
CA ALA A 95 -50.60 35.55 0.71
C ALA A 95 -50.78 34.34 1.66
N ALA A 96 -49.98 34.34 2.73
CA ALA A 96 -49.78 33.32 3.78
C ALA A 96 -50.94 33.12 4.77
N PRO A 97 -50.90 31.99 5.52
CA PRO A 97 -51.13 32.04 6.97
C PRO A 97 -50.12 31.23 7.84
N ARG A 98 -50.04 31.64 9.11
CA ARG A 98 -49.26 31.08 10.26
C ARG A 98 -50.02 29.95 11.00
N PRO A 99 -49.38 29.25 11.99
CA PRO A 99 -49.75 27.89 12.46
C PRO A 99 -50.55 27.87 13.79
N PRO A 100 -51.02 26.68 14.23
CA PRO A 100 -51.26 26.34 15.65
C PRO A 100 -50.37 25.14 16.11
N GLU A 101 -49.60 25.21 17.21
CA GLU A 101 -49.93 25.16 18.65
C GLU A 101 -49.93 23.73 19.27
N ASP A 102 -49.11 23.60 20.33
CA ASP A 102 -48.99 22.47 21.28
C ASP A 102 -50.23 22.34 22.19
N PRO A 103 -50.41 21.20 22.91
CA PRO A 103 -51.19 21.18 24.13
C PRO A 103 -50.30 21.25 25.38
N ALA A 104 -50.58 22.25 26.23
CA ALA A 104 -50.06 22.41 27.59
C ALA A 104 -50.95 21.69 28.63
N PHE A 105 -50.40 21.39 29.83
CA PHE A 105 -51.05 21.78 31.09
C PHE A 105 -50.11 21.70 32.34
N THR A 106 -49.87 22.89 32.90
CA THR A 106 -49.71 23.35 34.31
C THR A 106 -49.18 22.46 35.47
N GLY A 107 -48.13 22.98 36.14
CA GLY A 107 -48.27 23.68 37.43
C GLY A 107 -47.97 22.91 38.74
N GLY A 108 -46.99 23.39 39.52
CA GLY A 108 -46.81 22.98 40.93
C GLY A 108 -45.49 23.47 41.55
N ASN A 109 -45.57 24.08 42.73
CA ASN A 109 -44.58 24.98 43.36
C ASN A 109 -43.61 24.27 44.35
N ASN A 110 -42.65 25.05 44.88
CA ASN A 110 -41.73 24.82 46.03
C ASN A 110 -40.33 24.29 45.66
N GLY A 111 -39.20 24.84 46.08
CA GLY A 111 -38.85 25.80 47.13
C GLY A 111 -37.56 25.32 47.81
N GLY A 112 -36.61 26.20 48.13
CA GLY A 112 -35.51 25.89 49.06
C GLY A 112 -34.11 26.26 48.57
N ALA A 113 -33.52 27.24 49.26
CA ALA A 113 -32.17 27.74 49.12
C ALA A 113 -31.10 26.88 49.85
N VAL A 114 -29.84 27.31 49.70
CA VAL A 114 -28.74 27.36 50.70
C VAL A 114 -27.42 26.65 50.31
N ASP A 115 -26.39 27.51 50.16
CA ASP A 115 -24.95 27.44 50.47
C ASP A 115 -23.99 26.30 50.03
N ARG A 116 -22.99 26.74 49.22
CA ARG A 116 -21.56 26.97 49.54
C ARG A 116 -20.59 25.81 49.93
N VAL A 117 -19.41 25.91 49.27
CA VAL A 117 -18.01 25.54 49.60
C VAL A 117 -17.45 24.12 49.27
N ASP A 118 -16.42 24.19 48.42
CA ASP A 118 -15.05 23.64 48.55
C ASP A 118 -14.55 22.42 47.76
N LEU A 119 -13.28 22.62 47.39
CA LEU A 119 -12.34 21.90 46.55
C LEU A 119 -12.11 20.44 46.93
N THR A 120 -11.78 19.60 45.94
CA THR A 120 -10.53 18.80 45.94
C THR A 120 -10.35 18.04 44.62
N GLU A 121 -9.10 18.03 44.15
CA GLU A 121 -8.60 17.26 43.00
C GLU A 121 -8.75 15.75 43.17
N LYS A 122 -9.06 15.04 42.07
CA LYS A 122 -8.45 13.74 41.70
C LYS A 122 -8.80 13.38 40.25
N GLY A 123 -7.78 13.04 39.47
CA GLY A 123 -7.83 12.88 38.02
C GLY A 123 -8.79 11.80 37.51
N PRO A 124 -9.23 11.86 36.25
CA PRO A 124 -10.11 10.84 35.71
C PRO A 124 -9.32 9.63 35.25
N GLY A 125 -9.72 8.48 35.77
CA GLY A 125 -9.27 7.18 35.35
C GLY A 125 -9.57 6.91 33.87
N THR A 126 -8.76 6.02 33.32
CA THR A 126 -8.90 5.44 31.98
C THR A 126 -10.25 4.76 31.83
N ALA A 127 -11.21 5.48 31.26
CA ALA A 127 -12.42 4.91 30.70
C ALA A 127 -12.07 4.23 29.36
N GLY A 128 -12.10 2.90 29.35
CA GLY A 128 -11.99 2.11 28.14
C GLY A 128 -13.13 2.48 27.18
N SER A 129 -12.77 2.89 25.97
CA SER A 129 -13.70 3.22 24.90
C SER A 129 -13.47 2.27 23.72
N ARG A 130 -14.39 1.31 23.58
CA ARG A 130 -14.63 0.47 22.40
C ARG A 130 -15.37 1.29 21.34
N GLU A 131 -14.95 1.25 20.08
CA GLU A 131 -15.68 1.80 18.92
C GLU A 131 -15.35 1.05 17.60
N PRO A 132 -16.20 1.15 16.55
CA PRO A 132 -16.58 0.02 15.69
C PRO A 132 -15.76 -0.13 14.39
N GLY A 133 -15.53 -1.39 13.98
CA GLY A 133 -14.93 -1.72 12.67
C GLY A 133 -14.26 -3.11 12.54
N VAL A 134 -14.19 -3.92 13.59
CA VAL A 134 -13.55 -5.27 13.55
C VAL A 134 -14.39 -6.27 14.39
N PRO A 135 -14.62 -7.52 13.94
CA PRO A 135 -15.35 -8.53 14.71
C PRO A 135 -14.64 -8.93 16.01
N GLU A 136 -15.45 -9.20 17.02
CA GLU A 136 -15.08 -9.38 18.43
C GLU A 136 -14.59 -10.81 18.71
N ALA A 137 -13.30 -11.03 18.97
CA ALA A 137 -12.82 -12.20 19.70
C ALA A 137 -11.45 -11.96 20.38
N VAL A 138 -11.41 -12.32 21.67
CA VAL A 138 -10.26 -12.47 22.58
C VAL A 138 -9.72 -11.19 23.24
N SER A 139 -10.19 -10.95 24.47
CA SER A 139 -9.52 -10.13 25.48
C SER A 139 -9.02 -11.01 26.63
N ARG A 140 -7.72 -10.83 26.94
CA ARG A 140 -6.98 -11.10 28.20
C ARG A 140 -6.76 -12.54 28.66
N LYS A 141 -5.47 -12.87 28.82
CA LYS A 141 -4.77 -12.87 30.12
C LYS A 141 -3.24 -12.85 29.91
N GLU A 142 -2.58 -11.82 30.42
CA GLU A 142 -1.17 -11.85 30.82
C GLU A 142 -1.12 -11.73 32.35
N HIS A 143 -0.16 -12.42 32.97
CA HIS A 143 0.63 -11.85 34.06
C HIS A 143 1.93 -12.64 34.29
N ALA A 144 3.04 -11.92 34.11
CA ALA A 144 4.21 -11.75 34.98
C ALA A 144 5.18 -12.92 35.30
N GLU A 145 6.46 -12.60 35.05
CA GLU A 145 7.70 -13.28 35.43
C GLU A 145 7.90 -13.51 36.94
N LYS A 146 8.48 -14.66 37.28
CA LYS A 146 9.47 -14.82 38.37
C LYS A 146 10.31 -16.09 38.17
N ALA A 147 11.63 -15.99 38.29
CA ALA A 147 12.62 -17.09 38.19
C ALA A 147 13.04 -17.65 39.58
N PRO A 148 13.92 -18.68 39.72
CA PRO A 148 13.65 -20.11 39.45
C PRO A 148 14.10 -21.12 40.58
N ALA A 149 13.72 -22.41 40.37
CA ALA A 149 14.29 -23.72 40.86
C ALA A 149 13.97 -24.25 42.29
N PRO A 150 14.09 -25.59 42.60
CA PRO A 150 14.29 -26.80 41.78
C PRO A 150 13.25 -27.97 42.02
N ALA A 151 13.51 -29.12 41.39
CA ALA A 151 12.69 -30.32 41.12
C ALA A 151 12.05 -31.12 42.29
N ASN A 152 10.90 -31.78 42.02
CA ASN A 152 10.71 -33.24 42.19
C ASN A 152 9.32 -33.78 41.74
N THR A 153 9.39 -34.91 41.01
CA THR A 153 8.48 -36.08 40.86
C THR A 153 7.05 -36.07 41.43
N SER A 154 6.05 -36.40 40.59
CA SER A 154 5.25 -37.66 40.67
C SER A 154 3.99 -37.60 39.79
N ALA A 155 3.77 -38.64 38.97
CA ALA A 155 2.56 -38.87 38.19
C ALA A 155 1.34 -39.21 39.08
N PRO A 156 0.10 -38.99 38.58
CA PRO A 156 -0.76 -40.14 38.30
C PRO A 156 -1.65 -40.02 37.04
N MET A 157 -1.93 -41.17 36.42
CA MET A 157 -2.95 -41.44 35.38
C MET A 157 -4.17 -42.16 36.04
N PRO A 158 -5.27 -42.46 35.33
CA PRO A 158 -6.16 -41.59 34.54
C PRO A 158 -7.65 -41.79 34.94
N SER A 159 -8.54 -40.83 34.62
CA SER A 159 -9.98 -41.08 34.57
C SER A 159 -10.49 -41.03 33.13
N GLN A 160 -11.29 -42.02 32.78
CA GLN A 160 -11.84 -42.27 31.45
C GLN A 160 -12.90 -41.21 31.09
N GLY A 161 -12.81 -40.69 29.87
CA GLY A 161 -13.83 -39.84 29.25
C GLY A 161 -13.64 -39.85 27.73
N GLU A 162 -14.45 -40.65 27.05
CA GLU A 162 -14.88 -40.57 25.65
C GLU A 162 -13.85 -40.17 24.58
N ARG A 163 -13.29 -41.19 23.91
CA ARG A 163 -12.63 -41.05 22.61
C ARG A 163 -13.66 -40.63 21.54
N LYS A 164 -13.71 -39.34 21.20
CA LYS A 164 -14.10 -38.94 19.85
C LYS A 164 -12.90 -39.16 18.93
N SER A 165 -13.02 -40.17 18.09
CA SER A 165 -12.12 -40.44 16.97
C SER A 165 -12.12 -39.24 16.02
N ASN A 166 -11.15 -38.34 16.14
CA ASN A 166 -10.81 -37.47 15.03
C ASN A 166 -10.07 -38.33 14.01
N SER A 167 -10.82 -38.88 13.07
CA SER A 167 -10.26 -39.47 11.87
C SER A 167 -9.49 -38.38 11.13
N SER A 168 -8.18 -38.38 11.27
CA SER A 168 -7.28 -37.84 10.26
C SER A 168 -7.45 -38.67 9.00
N SER A 169 -8.49 -38.37 8.21
CA SER A 169 -8.55 -38.79 6.83
C SER A 169 -7.48 -37.99 6.09
N ASN A 170 -6.38 -38.67 5.77
CA ASN A 170 -5.52 -38.28 4.66
C ASN A 170 -6.39 -38.31 3.40
N VAL A 171 -7.13 -37.23 3.13
CA VAL A 171 -7.69 -36.95 1.82
C VAL A 171 -6.47 -36.69 0.95
N ALA A 172 -6.17 -37.61 0.03
CA ALA A 172 -5.18 -37.37 -1.01
C ALA A 172 -5.52 -36.01 -1.65
N ALA A 173 -4.63 -35.03 -1.51
CA ALA A 173 -4.86 -33.69 -2.04
C ALA A 173 -5.18 -33.83 -3.53
N GLY A 174 -6.38 -33.39 -3.92
CA GLY A 174 -6.79 -33.40 -5.33
C GLY A 174 -5.84 -32.57 -6.19
N PRO A 175 -5.99 -32.59 -7.52
CA PRO A 175 -5.13 -31.85 -8.44
C PRO A 175 -5.21 -30.32 -8.28
N MET A 176 -6.13 -29.82 -7.44
CA MET A 176 -6.21 -28.43 -7.03
C MET A 176 -6.57 -28.32 -5.54
N SER A 177 -5.95 -27.36 -4.85
CA SER A 177 -6.30 -26.91 -3.50
C SER A 177 -6.41 -25.39 -3.50
N CYS A 178 -7.44 -24.85 -2.85
CA CYS A 178 -7.62 -23.40 -2.72
C CYS A 178 -7.81 -23.03 -1.25
N ASP A 179 -7.08 -22.01 -0.81
CA ASP A 179 -7.33 -21.32 0.46
C ASP A 179 -8.23 -20.12 0.17
N GLU A 180 -9.49 -20.24 0.58
CA GLU A 180 -10.54 -19.24 0.39
C GLU A 180 -11.03 -18.66 1.72
N ASN A 181 -10.34 -18.95 2.83
CA ASN A 181 -10.79 -18.44 4.12
C ASN A 181 -10.57 -16.92 4.13
N GLY A 182 -11.63 -16.18 3.86
CA GLY A 182 -11.58 -14.73 3.68
C GLY A 182 -11.41 -13.94 4.97
N VAL A 183 -11.55 -14.56 6.15
CA VAL A 183 -11.44 -13.91 7.46
C VAL A 183 -10.69 -14.83 8.43
N ASP A 184 -9.63 -14.33 9.06
CA ASP A 184 -8.98 -14.98 10.20
C ASP A 184 -9.47 -14.31 11.50
N GLU A 185 -9.77 -15.10 12.55
CA GLU A 185 -10.15 -14.54 13.85
C GLU A 185 -9.06 -13.59 14.39
N GLY A 186 -9.46 -12.38 14.81
CA GLY A 186 -8.54 -11.34 15.30
C GLY A 186 -7.79 -10.59 14.20
N PHE A 187 -8.12 -10.80 12.93
CA PHE A 187 -7.45 -10.16 11.79
C PHE A 187 -8.35 -9.17 11.05
N PRO A 188 -7.94 -7.90 10.87
CA PRO A 188 -8.83 -6.86 10.34
C PRO A 188 -8.94 -6.84 8.81
N TYR A 189 -8.20 -7.65 8.06
CA TYR A 189 -8.19 -7.62 6.60
C TYR A 189 -8.76 -8.88 5.98
N ALA A 190 -9.55 -8.72 4.93
CA ALA A 190 -9.99 -9.85 4.12
C ALA A 190 -8.78 -10.52 3.43
N ARG A 191 -8.70 -11.86 3.49
CA ARG A 191 -7.62 -12.60 2.83
C ARG A 191 -7.93 -12.80 1.35
N PRO A 192 -6.93 -12.67 0.46
CA PRO A 192 -7.11 -13.05 -0.93
C PRO A 192 -7.24 -14.57 -1.03
N ALA A 193 -8.03 -15.05 -1.99
CA ALA A 193 -8.06 -16.45 -2.34
C ALA A 193 -6.78 -16.83 -3.12
N VAL A 194 -6.23 -18.00 -2.83
CA VAL A 194 -5.07 -18.56 -3.54
C VAL A 194 -5.35 -20.01 -3.88
N CYS A 195 -5.15 -20.40 -5.14
CA CYS A 195 -5.24 -21.79 -5.57
C CYS A 195 -3.88 -22.32 -6.01
N GLU A 196 -3.49 -23.48 -5.48
CA GLU A 196 -2.38 -24.30 -5.98
C GLU A 196 -2.94 -25.41 -6.88
N LEU A 197 -2.37 -25.57 -8.07
CA LEU A 197 -2.74 -26.55 -9.09
C LEU A 197 -1.55 -27.48 -9.38
N SER A 198 -1.84 -28.76 -9.63
CA SER A 198 -0.85 -29.78 -10.00
C SER A 198 -1.40 -30.70 -11.09
N GLY A 199 -0.59 -30.98 -12.13
CA GLY A 199 -0.98 -31.81 -13.27
C GLY A 199 -0.75 -31.11 -14.61
N ASP A 200 -1.48 -31.49 -15.66
CA ASP A 200 -1.48 -30.79 -16.96
C ASP A 200 -2.31 -29.51 -16.84
N ILE A 201 -1.61 -28.38 -16.68
CA ILE A 201 -2.20 -27.04 -16.57
C ILE A 201 -1.90 -26.28 -17.85
N ARG A 202 -2.93 -25.73 -18.49
CA ARG A 202 -2.80 -24.91 -19.70
C ARG A 202 -3.36 -23.53 -19.47
N VAL A 203 -2.47 -22.55 -19.41
CA VAL A 203 -2.82 -21.15 -19.23
C VAL A 203 -3.05 -20.52 -20.60
N SER A 204 -4.25 -20.02 -20.83
CA SER A 204 -4.68 -19.30 -22.03
C SER A 204 -4.98 -17.85 -21.63
N PRO A 205 -4.03 -16.92 -21.80
CA PRO A 205 -4.20 -15.53 -21.40
C PRO A 205 -5.29 -14.83 -22.22
N SER A 206 -5.38 -15.13 -23.52
CA SER A 206 -6.46 -14.65 -24.41
C SER A 206 -7.88 -15.00 -23.93
N GLN A 207 -8.05 -16.15 -23.28
CA GLN A 207 -9.32 -16.60 -22.68
C GLN A 207 -9.42 -16.30 -21.18
N LYS A 208 -8.38 -15.70 -20.58
CA LYS A 208 -8.26 -15.47 -19.14
C LYS A 208 -8.54 -16.74 -18.33
N THR A 209 -8.08 -17.88 -18.83
CA THR A 209 -8.44 -19.20 -18.30
C THR A 209 -7.21 -20.08 -18.06
N MET A 210 -7.15 -20.72 -16.90
CA MET A 210 -6.23 -21.81 -16.57
C MET A 210 -6.99 -23.12 -16.65
N TYR A 211 -6.78 -23.88 -17.71
CA TYR A 211 -7.35 -25.22 -17.85
C TYR A 211 -6.57 -26.21 -16.99
N LEU A 212 -7.27 -27.04 -16.23
CA LEU A 212 -6.69 -28.14 -15.47
C LEU A 212 -7.27 -29.45 -16.00
N VAL A 213 -6.43 -30.32 -16.55
CA VAL A 213 -6.85 -31.68 -16.92
C VAL A 213 -7.06 -32.47 -15.63
N ASN A 214 -8.32 -32.66 -15.29
CA ASN A 214 -8.78 -33.24 -14.04
C ASN A 214 -9.95 -34.19 -14.32
N PRO A 215 -9.66 -35.45 -14.72
CA PRO A 215 -10.70 -36.44 -15.01
C PRO A 215 -11.57 -36.79 -13.79
N SER A 216 -11.07 -36.53 -12.58
CA SER A 216 -11.80 -36.82 -11.34
C SER A 216 -12.87 -35.78 -11.00
N GLY A 217 -12.81 -34.58 -11.58
CA GLY A 217 -13.69 -33.45 -11.23
C GLY A 217 -13.51 -32.90 -9.81
N GLY A 218 -12.61 -33.46 -9.00
CA GLY A 218 -12.35 -32.98 -7.63
C GLY A 218 -11.60 -31.65 -7.60
N GLY A 219 -11.86 -30.80 -6.60
CA GLY A 219 -11.20 -29.49 -6.47
C GLY A 219 -12.12 -28.32 -6.10
N GLY A 220 -13.40 -28.57 -5.81
CA GLY A 220 -14.33 -27.51 -5.39
C GLY A 220 -14.71 -26.55 -6.53
N PHE A 221 -14.86 -27.08 -7.74
CA PHE A 221 -15.40 -26.35 -8.89
C PHE A 221 -16.92 -26.17 -8.77
N ASP A 222 -17.46 -25.17 -9.46
CA ASP A 222 -18.91 -24.99 -9.61
C ASP A 222 -19.55 -26.04 -10.55
N GLU A 223 -20.86 -25.93 -10.77
CA GLU A 223 -21.62 -26.84 -11.65
C GLU A 223 -21.11 -26.88 -13.11
N LYS A 224 -20.38 -25.85 -13.54
CA LYS A 224 -19.78 -25.75 -14.89
C LYS A 224 -18.34 -26.26 -14.92
N GLY A 225 -17.81 -26.75 -13.80
CA GLY A 225 -16.42 -27.13 -13.67
C GLY A 225 -15.48 -25.93 -13.62
N GLU A 226 -15.98 -24.76 -13.23
CA GLU A 226 -15.23 -23.49 -13.21
C GLU A 226 -15.03 -22.99 -11.78
N LYS A 227 -13.94 -22.26 -11.58
CA LYS A 227 -13.64 -21.52 -10.35
C LYS A 227 -12.99 -20.20 -10.72
N ARG A 228 -13.53 -19.08 -10.23
CA ARG A 228 -13.15 -17.73 -10.67
C ARG A 228 -12.44 -17.00 -9.53
N LEU A 229 -11.23 -16.51 -9.79
CA LEU A 229 -10.43 -15.75 -8.81
C LEU A 229 -9.98 -14.43 -9.41
N ARG A 230 -9.82 -13.43 -8.55
CA ARG A 230 -9.10 -12.20 -8.85
C ARG A 230 -7.73 -12.30 -8.18
N PRO A 231 -6.63 -12.54 -8.92
CA PRO A 231 -5.36 -12.92 -8.32
C PRO A 231 -4.57 -11.71 -7.81
N TYR A 232 -5.24 -10.80 -7.11
CA TYR A 232 -4.65 -9.64 -6.41
C TYR A 232 -4.52 -9.98 -4.93
N ALA A 233 -3.40 -9.60 -4.30
CA ALA A 233 -3.13 -10.01 -2.93
C ALA A 233 -4.00 -9.30 -1.88
N ARG A 234 -4.87 -8.37 -2.26
CA ARG A 234 -5.79 -7.67 -1.35
C ARG A 234 -7.23 -7.89 -1.80
N ASN A 235 -8.14 -8.03 -0.84
CA ASN A 235 -9.55 -8.36 -1.10
C ASN A 235 -10.50 -7.23 -0.65
N ASP A 236 -10.15 -5.98 -0.99
CA ASP A 236 -10.99 -4.83 -0.70
C ASP A 236 -12.07 -4.69 -1.77
N ASP A 237 -13.35 -4.74 -1.38
CA ASP A 237 -14.50 -4.83 -2.29
C ASP A 237 -14.51 -3.78 -3.40
N PHE A 238 -14.11 -2.53 -3.12
CA PHE A 238 -14.10 -1.45 -4.10
C PHE A 238 -12.97 -1.55 -5.13
N LEU A 239 -11.92 -2.34 -4.88
CA LEU A 239 -10.81 -2.57 -5.83
C LEU A 239 -11.10 -3.72 -6.78
N LEU A 240 -11.80 -4.75 -6.31
CA LEU A 240 -12.03 -5.99 -7.05
C LEU A 240 -12.62 -5.79 -8.46
N PRO A 241 -13.54 -4.84 -8.73
CA PRO A 241 -14.04 -4.61 -10.08
C PRO A 241 -12.96 -4.23 -11.11
N ALA A 242 -11.83 -3.66 -10.68
CA ALA A 242 -10.73 -3.27 -11.56
C ALA A 242 -9.69 -4.40 -11.76
N VAL A 243 -9.76 -5.47 -10.97
CA VAL A 243 -8.84 -6.61 -11.06
C VAL A 243 -9.33 -7.57 -12.15
N VAL A 244 -8.43 -7.95 -13.06
CA VAL A 244 -8.71 -8.99 -14.05
C VAL A 244 -9.00 -10.29 -13.32
N GLU A 245 -10.18 -10.84 -13.57
CA GLU A 245 -10.56 -12.14 -13.06
C GLU A 245 -10.07 -13.24 -14.02
N VAL A 246 -9.55 -14.32 -13.43
CA VAL A 246 -9.03 -15.49 -14.11
C VAL A 246 -9.84 -16.71 -13.69
N THR A 247 -10.24 -17.51 -14.68
CA THR A 247 -11.03 -18.72 -14.45
C THR A 247 -10.12 -19.94 -14.44
N VAL A 248 -10.18 -20.76 -13.40
CA VAL A 248 -9.68 -22.13 -13.45
C VAL A 248 -10.80 -23.02 -13.97
N LYS A 249 -10.55 -23.76 -15.06
CA LYS A 249 -11.53 -24.64 -15.70
C LYS A 249 -11.07 -26.09 -15.68
N SER A 250 -11.82 -26.94 -15.00
CA SER A 250 -11.60 -28.38 -14.98
C SER A 250 -12.05 -28.99 -16.31
N VAL A 251 -11.20 -29.78 -16.94
CA VAL A 251 -11.55 -30.55 -18.14
C VAL A 251 -11.27 -32.03 -17.95
N SER A 252 -12.06 -32.88 -18.59
CA SER A 252 -11.98 -34.34 -18.41
C SER A 252 -10.77 -34.97 -19.13
N SER A 253 -10.24 -34.33 -20.18
CA SER A 253 -9.12 -34.86 -20.95
C SER A 253 -8.24 -33.76 -21.57
N PRO A 254 -6.99 -34.09 -21.97
CA PRO A 254 -6.08 -33.20 -22.68
C PRO A 254 -6.66 -32.59 -23.97
N GLU A 255 -7.54 -33.30 -24.67
CA GLU A 255 -8.14 -32.89 -25.95
C GLU A 255 -9.23 -31.84 -25.77
N ALA A 256 -9.83 -31.77 -24.57
CA ALA A 256 -10.83 -30.78 -24.20
C ALA A 256 -10.20 -29.43 -23.75
N ALA A 257 -8.87 -29.38 -23.58
CA ALA A 257 -8.11 -28.16 -23.32
C ALA A 257 -7.44 -27.63 -24.60
N PRO A 258 -7.18 -26.31 -24.71
CA PRO A 258 -6.47 -25.76 -25.85
C PRO A 258 -5.08 -26.38 -26.03
N GLN A 259 -4.60 -26.46 -27.27
CA GLN A 259 -3.29 -27.04 -27.59
C GLN A 259 -2.16 -26.16 -27.06
N CYS A 260 -1.12 -26.79 -26.50
CA CYS A 260 0.06 -26.08 -26.02
C CYS A 260 0.84 -25.45 -27.17
N THR A 261 1.01 -24.14 -27.17
CA THR A 261 1.95 -23.45 -28.07
C THR A 261 3.32 -23.27 -27.42
N ARG A 262 3.36 -23.21 -26.08
CA ARG A 262 4.58 -23.11 -25.26
C ARG A 262 4.54 -24.14 -24.15
N GLN A 263 5.65 -24.85 -23.96
CA GLN A 263 5.81 -25.89 -22.96
C GLN A 263 6.82 -25.43 -21.91
N HIS A 264 6.45 -25.50 -20.64
CA HIS A 264 7.27 -25.09 -19.51
C HIS A 264 7.46 -26.25 -18.54
N ARG A 265 8.67 -26.40 -18.00
CA ARG A 265 9.00 -27.46 -17.02
C ARG A 265 8.97 -26.98 -15.57
N VAL A 266 8.71 -25.70 -15.37
CA VAL A 266 8.65 -25.02 -14.06
C VAL A 266 7.21 -24.68 -13.70
N PRO A 267 6.87 -24.38 -12.44
CA PRO A 267 5.55 -23.91 -12.08
C PRO A 267 5.23 -22.53 -12.67
N ALA A 268 3.95 -22.26 -12.91
CA ALA A 268 3.44 -20.93 -13.21
C ALA A 268 2.96 -20.20 -11.95
N VAL A 269 3.15 -18.89 -11.85
CA VAL A 269 2.46 -18.04 -10.88
C VAL A 269 1.73 -16.93 -11.64
N VAL A 270 0.40 -16.95 -11.57
CA VAL A 270 -0.48 -15.94 -12.18
C VAL A 270 -0.95 -14.99 -11.09
N PHE A 271 -0.59 -13.71 -11.20
CA PHE A 271 -0.94 -12.68 -10.23
C PHE A 271 -1.23 -11.32 -10.88
N SER A 272 -1.91 -10.45 -10.15
CA SER A 272 -2.32 -9.13 -10.62
C SER A 272 -1.48 -8.03 -10.00
N VAL A 273 -1.12 -7.02 -10.80
CA VAL A 273 -0.61 -5.71 -10.34
C VAL A 273 -1.65 -4.62 -10.60
N ALA A 274 -2.91 -4.88 -10.23
CA ALA A 274 -4.00 -3.90 -10.22
C ALA A 274 -4.02 -3.08 -8.92
N GLY A 275 -5.21 -2.57 -8.57
CA GLY A 275 -5.47 -1.96 -7.27
C GLY A 275 -4.53 -0.79 -6.96
N TYR A 276 -3.87 -0.86 -5.82
CA TYR A 276 -3.01 0.19 -5.28
C TYR A 276 -1.54 0.13 -5.72
N THR A 277 -1.18 -0.74 -6.66
CA THR A 277 0.21 -0.88 -7.15
C THR A 277 0.62 0.28 -8.08
N ASP A 278 0.76 1.45 -7.48
CA ASP A 278 1.37 2.68 -8.00
C ASP A 278 2.01 3.51 -6.88
N ASN A 279 1.95 2.98 -5.66
CA ASN A 279 2.44 3.54 -4.44
C ASN A 279 3.45 2.56 -3.83
N PHE A 280 4.60 3.05 -3.38
CA PHE A 280 5.69 2.19 -2.93
C PHE A 280 5.34 1.29 -1.73
N PHE A 281 4.45 1.72 -0.84
CA PHE A 281 3.96 0.87 0.24
C PHE A 281 3.17 -0.31 -0.35
N HIS A 282 2.17 -0.03 -1.19
CA HIS A 282 1.34 -1.05 -1.81
C HIS A 282 2.07 -1.93 -2.82
N ASP A 283 3.05 -1.40 -3.55
CA ASP A 283 3.95 -2.20 -4.38
C ASP A 283 4.60 -3.31 -3.54
N ASN A 284 5.00 -3.00 -2.30
CA ASN A 284 5.59 -3.99 -1.39
C ASN A 284 4.53 -4.90 -0.75
N THR A 285 3.47 -4.32 -0.15
CA THR A 285 2.50 -5.09 0.65
C THR A 285 1.50 -5.89 -0.16
N ASP A 286 1.18 -5.43 -1.38
CA ASP A 286 0.12 -6.00 -2.21
C ASP A 286 0.68 -6.79 -3.41
N ALA A 287 1.99 -6.72 -3.66
CA ALA A 287 2.64 -7.47 -4.74
C ALA A 287 3.98 -8.12 -4.34
N LEU A 288 5.01 -7.35 -3.97
CA LEU A 288 6.38 -7.91 -3.85
C LEU A 288 6.56 -8.89 -2.68
N ILE A 289 6.07 -8.57 -1.48
CA ILE A 289 6.11 -9.49 -0.32
C ILE A 289 5.23 -10.73 -0.60
N PRO A 290 3.97 -10.59 -1.05
CA PRO A 290 3.15 -11.74 -1.42
C PRO A 290 3.79 -12.64 -2.51
N LEU A 291 4.43 -12.01 -3.49
CA LEU A 291 5.14 -12.73 -4.54
C LEU A 291 6.34 -13.49 -3.96
N PHE A 292 7.12 -12.88 -3.07
CA PHE A 292 8.22 -13.55 -2.36
C PHE A 292 7.72 -14.76 -1.56
N LEU A 293 6.65 -14.62 -0.77
CA LEU A 293 6.04 -15.72 -0.01
C LEU A 293 5.63 -16.89 -0.91
N THR A 294 5.12 -16.56 -2.10
CA THR A 294 4.65 -17.55 -3.07
C THR A 294 5.80 -18.22 -3.83
N THR A 295 6.91 -17.51 -4.10
CA THR A 295 7.91 -17.97 -5.08
C THR A 295 9.30 -18.28 -4.53
N ALA A 296 9.68 -17.76 -3.35
CA ALA A 296 11.07 -17.87 -2.86
C ALA A 296 11.57 -19.32 -2.77
N HIS A 297 10.69 -20.26 -2.43
CA HIS A 297 11.02 -21.69 -2.31
C HIS A 297 11.33 -22.36 -3.65
N LEU A 298 10.93 -21.74 -4.77
CA LEU A 298 11.14 -22.23 -6.14
C LEU A 298 12.52 -21.85 -6.69
N LYS A 299 13.28 -21.00 -5.97
CA LYS A 299 14.70 -20.69 -6.26
C LYS A 299 14.97 -20.24 -7.70
N GLY A 300 14.08 -19.44 -8.29
CA GLY A 300 14.20 -18.98 -9.68
C GLY A 300 13.50 -19.88 -10.71
N GLU A 301 13.18 -21.12 -10.36
CA GLU A 301 12.52 -22.08 -11.25
C GLU A 301 11.01 -21.88 -11.22
N VAL A 302 10.55 -20.74 -11.72
CA VAL A 302 9.13 -20.36 -11.78
C VAL A 302 8.88 -19.39 -12.93
N GLN A 303 7.83 -19.58 -13.70
CA GLN A 303 7.38 -18.64 -14.73
C GLN A 303 6.35 -17.67 -14.13
N LEU A 304 6.61 -16.37 -14.24
CA LEU A 304 5.69 -15.33 -13.77
C LEU A 304 4.79 -14.86 -14.92
N LEU A 305 3.48 -14.81 -14.67
CA LEU A 305 2.49 -14.24 -15.57
C LEU A 305 1.71 -13.15 -14.83
N ILE A 306 1.72 -11.94 -15.36
CA ILE A 306 1.14 -10.77 -14.67
C ILE A 306 -0.10 -10.28 -15.41
N THR A 307 -1.25 -10.28 -14.72
CA THR A 307 -2.49 -9.63 -15.16
C THR A 307 -2.52 -8.16 -14.71
N ASN A 308 -3.35 -7.35 -15.37
CA ASN A 308 -3.35 -5.90 -15.18
C ASN A 308 -1.95 -5.31 -15.40
N TYR A 309 -1.28 -5.77 -16.45
CA TYR A 309 0.14 -5.58 -16.69
C TYR A 309 0.52 -4.11 -16.85
N LYS A 310 1.50 -3.67 -16.06
CA LYS A 310 2.06 -2.32 -16.09
C LYS A 310 3.54 -2.40 -16.52
N PRO A 311 3.90 -2.05 -17.78
CA PRO A 311 5.28 -2.16 -18.25
C PRO A 311 6.28 -1.40 -17.38
N TRP A 312 5.90 -0.21 -16.90
CA TRP A 312 6.74 0.61 -16.02
C TRP A 312 6.94 -0.03 -14.64
N TRP A 313 5.97 -0.79 -14.13
CA TRP A 313 6.08 -1.48 -12.82
C TRP A 313 7.09 -2.63 -12.93
N VAL A 314 6.99 -3.42 -14.02
CA VAL A 314 7.94 -4.49 -14.31
C VAL A 314 9.34 -3.94 -14.52
N GLN A 315 9.47 -2.81 -15.22
CA GLN A 315 10.76 -2.13 -15.40
C GLN A 315 11.35 -1.68 -14.04
N LYS A 316 10.55 -1.02 -13.20
CA LYS A 316 10.94 -0.53 -11.86
C LYS A 316 11.46 -1.65 -10.96
N TYR A 317 10.81 -2.82 -10.99
CA TYR A 317 11.15 -3.97 -10.13
C TYR A 317 11.91 -5.08 -10.83
N THR A 318 12.50 -4.83 -12.01
CA THR A 318 13.27 -5.82 -12.77
C THR A 318 14.33 -6.55 -11.93
N PRO A 319 15.12 -5.88 -11.05
CA PRO A 319 16.09 -6.59 -10.20
C PRO A 319 15.45 -7.63 -9.27
N LEU A 320 14.28 -7.34 -8.70
CA LEU A 320 13.55 -8.28 -7.84
C LEU A 320 12.95 -9.43 -8.64
N LEU A 321 12.28 -9.11 -9.74
CA LEU A 321 11.62 -10.12 -10.59
C LEU A 321 12.63 -11.12 -11.14
N ARG A 322 13.82 -10.65 -11.57
CA ARG A 322 14.93 -11.52 -12.02
C ARG A 322 15.58 -12.31 -10.89
N LYS A 323 15.44 -11.87 -9.63
CA LYS A 323 15.91 -12.65 -8.48
C LYS A 323 14.92 -13.75 -8.10
N LEU A 324 13.63 -13.56 -8.36
CA LEU A 324 12.56 -14.52 -8.07
C LEU A 324 12.36 -15.55 -9.19
N SER A 325 12.66 -15.18 -10.44
CA SER A 325 12.48 -16.01 -11.63
C SER A 325 13.68 -15.91 -12.57
N ASN A 326 14.11 -17.07 -13.08
CA ASN A 326 15.12 -17.20 -14.13
C ASN A 326 14.55 -16.95 -15.55
N TYR A 327 13.25 -16.64 -15.66
CA TYR A 327 12.52 -16.50 -16.91
C TYR A 327 11.96 -15.09 -17.07
N ASP A 328 11.78 -14.65 -18.32
CA ASP A 328 11.14 -13.36 -18.60
C ASP A 328 9.67 -13.37 -18.18
N VAL A 329 9.21 -12.26 -17.61
CA VAL A 329 7.81 -12.10 -17.20
C VAL A 329 6.90 -12.08 -18.43
N ILE A 330 5.81 -12.84 -18.38
CA ILE A 330 4.78 -12.84 -19.42
C ILE A 330 3.72 -11.79 -19.11
N ASN A 331 3.43 -10.95 -20.10
CA ASN A 331 2.29 -10.03 -20.07
C ASN A 331 1.00 -10.80 -20.37
N PHE A 332 0.30 -11.23 -19.33
CA PHE A 332 -0.92 -12.02 -19.47
C PHE A 332 -2.01 -11.29 -20.26
N ASP A 333 -2.09 -9.97 -20.16
CA ASP A 333 -3.18 -9.21 -20.80
C ASP A 333 -3.05 -9.12 -22.33
N ALA A 334 -1.85 -9.36 -22.88
CA ALA A 334 -1.58 -9.23 -24.31
C ALA A 334 -1.06 -10.52 -24.97
N ASP A 335 -0.75 -11.55 -24.19
CA ASP A 335 -0.18 -12.79 -24.70
C ASP A 335 -1.25 -13.67 -25.37
N ALA A 336 -0.93 -14.18 -26.56
CA ALA A 336 -1.83 -15.00 -27.37
C ALA A 336 -1.46 -16.49 -27.33
N ASP A 337 -0.31 -16.84 -26.74
CA ASP A 337 0.17 -18.20 -26.64
C ASP A 337 -0.61 -18.95 -25.54
N VAL A 338 -0.72 -20.26 -25.69
CA VAL A 338 -1.16 -21.20 -24.65
C VAL A 338 0.08 -21.81 -24.01
N HIS A 339 0.24 -21.57 -22.71
CA HIS A 339 1.39 -22.00 -21.92
C HIS A 339 1.05 -23.20 -21.04
N CYS A 340 1.80 -24.28 -21.17
CA CYS A 340 1.55 -25.53 -20.45
C CYS A 340 2.58 -25.76 -19.34
N PHE A 341 2.11 -26.12 -18.15
CA PHE A 341 2.91 -26.24 -16.93
C PHE A 341 2.54 -27.51 -16.15
N PRO A 342 3.48 -28.12 -15.40
CA PRO A 342 3.20 -29.24 -14.50
C PRO A 342 2.58 -28.83 -13.16
N ARG A 343 2.73 -27.55 -12.77
CA ARG A 343 2.27 -26.95 -11.52
C ARG A 343 1.89 -25.49 -11.74
N GLY A 344 0.98 -24.96 -10.94
CA GLY A 344 0.53 -23.57 -11.08
C GLY A 344 0.00 -22.98 -9.77
N TYR A 345 0.08 -21.66 -9.66
CA TYR A 345 -0.50 -20.88 -8.59
C TYR A 345 -1.36 -19.78 -9.23
N LEU A 346 -2.59 -19.62 -8.74
CA LEU A 346 -3.45 -18.49 -9.09
C LEU A 346 -3.70 -17.65 -7.84
N GLY A 347 -3.18 -16.42 -7.84
CA GLY A 347 -3.13 -15.56 -6.65
C GLY A 347 -1.81 -15.67 -5.89
N LEU A 348 -1.69 -14.90 -4.81
CA LEU A 348 -0.47 -14.79 -4.00
C LEU A 348 -0.79 -15.00 -2.52
N TYR A 349 0.07 -15.75 -1.82
CA TYR A 349 0.05 -15.84 -0.37
C TYR A 349 0.32 -14.47 0.24
N ARG A 350 -0.54 -14.01 1.16
CA ARG A 350 -0.36 -12.75 1.87
C ARG A 350 -0.64 -12.93 3.36
N ASP A 351 0.21 -12.29 4.15
CA ASP A 351 -0.02 -12.05 5.58
C ASP A 351 -0.54 -10.62 5.79
N ARG A 352 0.31 -9.71 6.27
CA ARG A 352 -0.03 -8.33 6.65
C ARG A 352 0.81 -7.32 5.90
N ASP A 353 0.45 -6.06 6.07
CA ASP A 353 1.22 -4.95 5.52
C ASP A 353 2.60 -4.90 6.20
N LEU A 354 3.64 -5.24 5.44
CA LEU A 354 5.04 -5.32 5.87
C LEU A 354 5.32 -6.27 7.05
N ILE A 355 4.46 -7.27 7.27
CA ILE A 355 4.63 -8.26 8.33
C ILE A 355 4.49 -9.66 7.72
N ILE A 356 5.39 -10.55 8.12
CA ILE A 356 5.35 -11.98 7.82
C ILE A 356 5.48 -12.74 9.14
N THR A 357 4.40 -13.43 9.51
CA THR A 357 4.26 -14.21 10.75
C THR A 357 4.14 -15.68 10.39
N PRO A 358 4.59 -16.60 11.25
CA PRO A 358 4.26 -18.01 11.12
C PRO A 358 2.74 -18.21 11.04
N HIS A 359 2.25 -18.81 9.95
CA HIS A 359 0.83 -19.14 9.79
C HIS A 359 0.66 -20.29 8.81
N PRO A 360 -0.17 -21.31 9.11
CA PRO A 360 -0.29 -22.49 8.28
C PRO A 360 -0.81 -22.20 6.85
N THR A 361 -1.64 -21.18 6.69
CA THR A 361 -2.28 -20.87 5.39
C THR A 361 -1.77 -19.59 4.72
N ARG A 362 -1.39 -18.56 5.50
CA ARG A 362 -0.90 -17.27 4.99
C ARG A 362 0.60 -17.29 4.69
N ASN A 363 1.33 -18.13 5.41
CA ASN A 363 2.77 -18.30 5.30
C ASN A 363 3.13 -19.78 5.49
N PRO A 364 2.63 -20.68 4.62
CA PRO A 364 2.79 -22.13 4.78
C PRO A 364 4.26 -22.59 4.76
N ARG A 365 5.17 -21.72 4.34
CA ARG A 365 6.61 -21.98 4.18
C ARG A 365 7.44 -21.36 5.30
N ASN A 366 6.80 -20.73 6.29
CA ASN A 366 7.41 -20.16 7.49
C ASN A 366 8.56 -19.17 7.20
N TYR A 367 8.38 -18.32 6.19
CA TYR A 367 9.30 -17.21 5.94
C TYR A 367 9.17 -16.12 7.00
N THR A 368 10.14 -15.23 7.07
CA THR A 368 10.16 -14.08 7.98
C THR A 368 10.45 -12.78 7.22
N MET A 369 10.22 -11.63 7.86
CA MET A 369 10.65 -10.34 7.31
C MET A 369 12.18 -10.24 7.17
N VAL A 370 12.95 -10.94 8.02
CA VAL A 370 14.40 -11.07 7.88
C VAL A 370 14.80 -11.82 6.60
N ASP A 371 14.03 -12.85 6.21
CA ASP A 371 14.29 -13.55 4.94
C ASP A 371 14.00 -12.65 3.74
N TYR A 372 12.93 -11.84 3.82
CA TYR A 372 12.59 -10.87 2.78
C TYR A 372 13.65 -9.78 2.64
N THR A 373 14.10 -9.15 3.74
CA THR A 373 15.15 -8.13 3.68
C THR A 373 16.48 -8.71 3.18
N ARG A 374 16.82 -9.96 3.55
CA ARG A 374 17.97 -10.68 2.99
C ARG A 374 17.84 -10.87 1.47
N PHE A 375 16.65 -11.24 1.00
CA PHE A 375 16.36 -11.35 -0.43
C PHE A 375 16.52 -10.01 -1.15
N LEU A 376 15.98 -8.91 -0.61
CA LEU A 376 16.11 -7.57 -1.19
C LEU A 376 17.57 -7.14 -1.31
N ARG A 377 18.36 -7.38 -0.28
CA ARG A 377 19.81 -7.08 -0.30
C ARG A 377 20.52 -7.84 -1.41
N ALA A 378 20.22 -9.12 -1.56
CA ALA A 378 20.80 -9.94 -2.63
C ALA A 378 20.35 -9.51 -4.03
N ALA A 379 19.09 -9.04 -4.17
CA ALA A 379 18.55 -8.59 -5.44
C ALA A 379 19.11 -7.22 -5.89
N TYR A 380 19.32 -6.30 -4.94
CA TYR A 380 19.84 -4.95 -5.21
C TYR A 380 21.35 -4.80 -4.98
N GLY A 381 22.05 -5.85 -4.54
CA GLY A 381 23.49 -5.80 -4.27
C GLY A 381 23.87 -4.95 -3.05
N LEU A 382 22.99 -4.88 -2.05
CA LEU A 382 23.18 -4.08 -0.84
C LEU A 382 24.17 -4.78 0.11
N ARG A 383 25.30 -4.13 0.39
CA ARG A 383 26.44 -4.76 1.07
C ARG A 383 26.44 -4.60 2.58
N ARG A 384 25.94 -3.48 3.13
CA ARG A 384 26.02 -3.22 4.59
C ARG A 384 24.98 -4.00 5.33
N ASP A 385 25.39 -4.92 6.20
CA ASP A 385 24.56 -5.75 7.07
C ASP A 385 24.26 -5.15 8.44
N GLN A 386 25.15 -4.33 8.97
CA GLN A 386 25.01 -3.68 10.27
C GLN A 386 25.21 -2.15 10.18
N PRO A 387 24.63 -1.37 11.09
CA PRO A 387 24.96 0.03 11.26
C PRO A 387 26.41 0.19 11.73
N ALA A 388 26.89 1.42 11.68
CA ALA A 388 28.18 1.78 12.21
C ALA A 388 28.16 1.74 13.74
N VAL A 389 29.18 1.14 14.37
CA VAL A 389 29.32 1.10 15.83
C VAL A 389 29.96 2.40 16.29
N LEU A 390 29.27 3.14 17.15
CA LEU A 390 29.77 4.41 17.68
C LEU A 390 31.07 4.21 18.45
N GLY A 391 32.07 5.06 18.14
CA GLY A 391 33.39 5.01 18.78
C GLY A 391 34.32 3.87 18.32
N ALA A 392 33.87 2.98 17.42
CA ALA A 392 34.74 1.94 16.86
C ALA A 392 35.89 2.53 16.02
N GLU A 393 35.61 3.63 15.31
CA GLU A 393 36.60 4.38 14.54
C GLU A 393 36.66 5.83 15.04
N PRO A 394 37.85 6.38 15.35
CA PRO A 394 37.99 7.75 15.83
C PRO A 394 37.39 8.77 14.86
N GLY A 395 36.48 9.61 15.37
CA GLY A 395 35.84 10.67 14.58
C GLY A 395 34.74 10.21 13.62
N MET A 396 34.37 8.93 13.63
CA MET A 396 33.26 8.43 12.82
C MET A 396 31.92 8.96 13.34
N GLN A 397 31.13 9.51 12.42
CA GLN A 397 29.77 9.97 12.68
C GLN A 397 28.76 8.95 12.12
N PRO A 398 27.71 8.58 12.88
CA PRO A 398 26.61 7.77 12.37
C PRO A 398 25.86 8.52 11.27
N ARG A 399 25.44 7.79 10.24
CA ARG A 399 24.77 8.38 9.08
C ARG A 399 23.26 8.38 9.28
N MET A 400 22.67 9.57 9.21
CA MET A 400 21.23 9.73 9.22
C MET A 400 20.74 10.08 7.82
N LEU A 401 19.77 9.33 7.31
CA LEU A 401 19.01 9.68 6.12
C LEU A 401 17.65 10.24 6.51
N ILE A 402 17.38 11.48 6.12
CA ILE A 402 16.05 12.09 6.23
C ILE A 402 15.35 11.95 4.87
N ILE A 403 14.22 11.24 4.85
CA ILE A 403 13.40 11.14 3.64
C ILE A 403 12.58 12.41 3.49
N SER A 404 12.92 13.21 2.47
CA SER A 404 12.17 14.40 2.09
C SER A 404 10.99 14.06 1.18
N ARG A 405 10.02 14.99 1.10
CA ARG A 405 8.79 14.82 0.32
C ARG A 405 8.37 16.13 -0.32
N ALA A 406 8.11 16.13 -1.63
CA ALA A 406 7.62 17.29 -2.37
C ALA A 406 6.09 17.39 -2.44
N GLY A 407 5.39 16.26 -2.26
CA GLY A 407 3.93 16.14 -2.34
C GLY A 407 3.20 16.50 -1.04
N THR A 408 2.63 15.49 -0.37
CA THR A 408 1.97 15.63 0.95
C THR A 408 2.85 15.07 2.06
N ARG A 409 2.54 15.44 3.32
CA ARG A 409 3.24 14.99 4.53
C ARG A 409 4.70 15.44 4.57
N LYS A 410 4.91 16.71 4.20
CA LYS A 410 6.22 17.35 4.24
C LYS A 410 6.65 17.59 5.68
N LEU A 411 7.95 17.51 5.92
CA LEU A 411 8.57 18.08 7.10
C LEU A 411 8.93 19.54 6.78
N LEU A 412 8.16 20.49 7.28
CA LEU A 412 8.22 21.90 6.89
C LEU A 412 9.50 22.61 7.37
N ASN A 413 10.06 22.18 8.51
CA ASN A 413 11.33 22.66 9.05
C ASN A 413 12.44 21.60 8.93
N GLN A 414 12.48 20.89 7.80
CA GLN A 414 13.47 19.84 7.55
C GLN A 414 14.92 20.31 7.69
N ASP A 415 15.24 21.53 7.24
CA ASP A 415 16.61 22.07 7.32
C ASP A 415 17.02 22.32 8.78
N GLU A 416 16.09 22.76 9.62
CA GLU A 416 16.30 22.94 11.06
C GLU A 416 16.52 21.59 11.76
N VAL A 417 15.73 20.58 11.39
CA VAL A 417 15.90 19.21 11.89
C VAL A 417 17.25 18.62 11.46
N ALA A 418 17.65 18.82 10.20
CA ALA A 418 18.93 18.36 9.69
C ALA A 418 20.12 19.05 10.39
N ALA A 419 20.01 20.35 10.65
CA ALA A 419 21.01 21.11 11.40
C ALA A 419 21.14 20.59 12.83
N ALA A 420 20.03 20.41 13.55
CA ALA A 420 20.05 19.89 14.92
C ALA A 420 20.61 18.46 14.99
N ALA A 421 20.26 17.58 14.05
CA ALA A 421 20.87 16.25 13.98
C ALA A 421 22.37 16.31 13.71
N SER A 422 22.83 17.24 12.85
CA SER A 422 24.26 17.44 12.59
C SER A 422 25.01 17.94 13.82
N GLU A 423 24.42 18.87 14.59
CA GLU A 423 24.96 19.38 15.85
C GLU A 423 25.08 18.29 16.93
N LEU A 424 24.15 17.32 16.92
CA LEU A 424 24.21 16.13 17.77
C LEU A 424 25.22 15.07 17.30
N GLY A 425 25.89 15.30 16.16
CA GLY A 425 26.97 14.45 15.68
C GLY A 425 26.60 13.45 14.58
N PHE A 426 25.40 13.51 14.00
CA PHE A 426 25.05 12.72 12.82
C PHE A 426 25.69 13.31 11.55
N ASN A 427 26.10 12.43 10.63
CA ASN A 427 26.34 12.81 9.24
C ASN A 427 25.00 12.71 8.49
N VAL A 428 24.37 13.86 8.23
CA VAL A 428 23.00 13.93 7.72
C VAL A 428 22.97 14.01 6.19
N THR A 429 22.22 13.11 5.58
CA THR A 429 21.81 13.21 4.16
C THR A 429 20.31 13.41 4.09
N VAL A 430 19.86 14.31 3.22
CA VAL A 430 18.44 14.51 2.95
C VAL A 430 18.16 14.15 1.49
N ALA A 431 17.19 13.26 1.24
CA ALA A 431 16.86 12.85 -0.12
C ALA A 431 15.37 12.51 -0.29
N GLU A 432 14.85 12.80 -1.47
CA GLU A 432 13.51 12.37 -1.88
C GLU A 432 13.61 11.07 -2.67
N ALA A 433 12.73 10.12 -2.37
CA ALA A 433 12.68 8.86 -3.09
C ALA A 433 12.10 9.05 -4.51
N GLY A 434 12.92 8.78 -5.52
CA GLY A 434 12.55 8.79 -6.94
C GLY A 434 12.41 7.40 -7.53
N ASP A 435 12.04 7.29 -8.81
CA ASP A 435 11.67 6.03 -9.46
C ASP A 435 12.81 4.99 -9.57
N ASP A 436 14.07 5.38 -9.37
CA ASP A 436 15.23 4.49 -9.31
C ASP A 436 15.34 3.81 -7.93
N VAL A 437 14.58 2.73 -7.77
CA VAL A 437 14.55 1.93 -6.53
C VAL A 437 15.94 1.38 -6.17
N PRO A 438 16.75 0.79 -7.08
CA PRO A 438 18.10 0.35 -6.74
C PRO A 438 18.99 1.46 -6.16
N ALA A 439 19.01 2.65 -6.76
CA ALA A 439 19.83 3.76 -6.28
C ALA A 439 19.37 4.23 -4.90
N PHE A 440 18.06 4.37 -4.69
CA PHE A 440 17.53 4.80 -3.40
C PHE A 440 17.70 3.72 -2.32
N ALA A 441 17.54 2.44 -2.67
CA ALA A 441 17.82 1.32 -1.77
C ALA A 441 19.29 1.31 -1.32
N ALA A 442 20.23 1.60 -2.22
CA ALA A 442 21.64 1.73 -1.88
C ALA A 442 21.91 2.91 -0.93
N LEU A 443 21.22 4.04 -1.14
CA LEU A 443 21.30 5.20 -0.24
C LEU A 443 20.76 4.86 1.15
N VAL A 444 19.60 4.20 1.24
CA VAL A 444 19.03 3.78 2.53
C VAL A 444 19.90 2.74 3.22
N ASN A 445 20.44 1.75 2.50
CA ASN A 445 21.37 0.76 3.07
C ASN A 445 22.68 1.39 3.56
N SER A 446 23.03 2.58 3.07
CA SER A 446 24.16 3.34 3.57
C SER A 446 23.85 4.08 4.87
N ALA A 447 22.60 4.23 5.29
CA ALA A 447 22.26 4.91 6.53
C ALA A 447 22.36 3.97 7.74
N ASP A 448 22.56 4.57 8.92
CA ASP A 448 22.48 3.93 10.23
C ASP A 448 21.14 4.29 10.91
N VAL A 449 20.62 5.49 10.63
CA VAL A 449 19.30 5.97 11.05
C VAL A 449 18.47 6.44 9.85
N LEU A 450 17.21 6.03 9.76
CA LEU A 450 16.23 6.54 8.80
C LEU A 450 15.17 7.37 9.53
N LEU A 451 15.08 8.66 9.18
CA LEU A 451 14.08 9.58 9.69
C LEU A 451 13.06 9.91 8.60
N ALA A 452 11.77 9.72 8.87
CA ALA A 452 10.72 10.21 7.99
C ALA A 452 9.39 10.48 8.70
N VAL A 453 8.58 11.33 8.09
CA VAL A 453 7.14 11.47 8.43
C VAL A 453 6.39 10.23 7.94
N HIS A 454 5.51 9.69 8.79
CA HIS A 454 4.68 8.53 8.52
C HIS A 454 4.07 8.56 7.11
N GLY A 455 4.23 7.46 6.37
CA GLY A 455 3.69 7.31 5.03
C GLY A 455 4.57 6.44 4.14
N ALA A 456 4.17 6.30 2.88
CA ALA A 456 4.77 5.31 1.97
C ALA A 456 6.30 5.42 1.82
N GLY A 457 6.89 6.60 2.01
CA GLY A 457 8.35 6.77 2.02
C GLY A 457 9.04 5.97 3.13
N LEU A 458 8.41 5.78 4.28
CA LEU A 458 8.96 5.03 5.42
C LEU A 458 9.03 3.52 5.17
N THR A 459 8.34 3.01 4.13
CA THR A 459 8.49 1.62 3.64
C THR A 459 9.95 1.30 3.31
N ASN A 460 10.75 2.32 2.96
CA ASN A 460 12.19 2.16 2.70
C ASN A 460 12.97 1.58 3.88
N GLN A 461 12.42 1.50 5.10
CA GLN A 461 13.04 0.78 6.21
C GLN A 461 13.47 -0.65 5.85
N ILE A 462 12.80 -1.30 4.88
CA ILE A 462 13.16 -2.63 4.36
C ILE A 462 14.60 -2.72 3.81
N PHE A 463 15.25 -1.60 3.52
CA PHE A 463 16.62 -1.54 2.99
C PHE A 463 17.68 -1.19 4.04
N LEU A 464 17.29 -0.81 5.26
CA LEU A 464 18.23 -0.54 6.33
C LEU A 464 19.03 -1.81 6.69
N PRO A 465 20.29 -1.66 7.14
CA PRO A 465 21.00 -2.75 7.78
C PRO A 465 20.25 -3.22 9.04
N THR A 466 20.41 -4.50 9.39
CA THR A 466 19.93 -5.05 10.66
C THR A 466 20.48 -4.21 11.82
N ASN A 467 19.70 -4.01 12.88
CA ASN A 467 19.97 -3.10 14.00
C ASN A 467 20.01 -1.60 13.65
N GLY A 468 19.78 -1.20 12.39
CA GLY A 468 19.56 0.20 12.05
C GLY A 468 18.32 0.77 12.76
N VAL A 469 18.30 2.09 12.92
CA VAL A 469 17.23 2.78 13.66
C VAL A 469 16.25 3.43 12.69
N VAL A 470 14.96 3.24 12.93
CA VAL A 470 13.89 3.96 12.25
C VAL A 470 13.29 4.96 13.24
N LEU A 471 13.40 6.25 12.91
CA LEU A 471 12.75 7.33 13.66
C LEU A 471 11.53 7.82 12.86
N GLN A 472 10.34 7.46 13.33
CA GLN A 472 9.09 7.86 12.70
C GLN A 472 8.54 9.14 13.34
N ILE A 473 8.23 10.14 12.53
CA ILE A 473 7.36 11.25 12.94
C ILE A 473 5.91 10.87 12.65
N VAL A 474 5.10 10.73 13.70
CA VAL A 474 3.69 10.32 13.65
C VAL A 474 2.78 11.56 13.57
N PRO A 475 2.01 11.72 12.48
CA PRO A 475 1.11 12.86 12.30
C PRO A 475 -0.03 12.91 13.33
N TRP A 476 -0.64 14.09 13.46
CA TRP A 476 -1.79 14.32 14.34
C TRP A 476 -3.01 13.50 13.90
N GLY A 477 -3.85 13.10 14.87
CA GLY A 477 -5.17 12.55 14.61
C GLY A 477 -5.32 11.06 14.95
N ASN A 478 -4.88 10.66 16.16
CA ASN A 478 -5.03 9.28 16.67
C ASN A 478 -4.42 8.22 15.73
N MET A 479 -3.15 8.43 15.36
CA MET A 479 -2.43 7.61 14.39
C MET A 479 -1.69 6.40 15.01
N ASP A 480 -1.78 6.19 16.33
CA ASP A 480 -0.99 5.21 17.11
C ASP A 480 -1.08 3.79 16.52
N TRP A 481 -2.29 3.35 16.19
CA TRP A 481 -2.52 2.03 15.60
C TRP A 481 -1.86 1.89 14.22
N MET A 482 -1.97 2.92 13.38
CA MET A 482 -1.35 2.91 12.04
C MET A 482 0.18 2.99 12.12
N ALA A 483 0.72 3.82 13.01
CA ALA A 483 2.14 3.92 13.29
C ALA A 483 2.73 2.55 13.67
N THR A 484 2.11 1.91 14.66
CA THR A 484 2.50 0.59 15.16
C THR A 484 2.38 -0.49 14.08
N ASN A 485 1.23 -0.62 13.42
CA ASN A 485 0.97 -1.76 12.54
C ASN A 485 1.58 -1.62 11.13
N PHE A 486 1.83 -0.40 10.64
CA PHE A 486 2.44 -0.20 9.33
C PHE A 486 3.96 -0.05 9.36
N TYR A 487 4.55 0.36 10.49
CA TYR A 487 6.01 0.56 10.53
C TYR A 487 6.66 0.08 11.82
N GLY A 488 6.06 0.28 13.00
CA GLY A 488 6.67 -0.11 14.27
C GLY A 488 6.88 -1.61 14.46
N GLN A 489 5.82 -2.41 14.37
CA GLN A 489 5.93 -3.87 14.40
C GLN A 489 6.73 -4.40 13.20
N PRO A 490 6.49 -3.94 11.95
CA PRO A 490 7.34 -4.28 10.81
C PRO A 490 8.83 -4.06 11.02
N ALA A 491 9.23 -2.92 11.62
CA ALA A 491 10.62 -2.62 11.91
C ALA A 491 11.23 -3.67 12.85
N ARG A 492 10.52 -4.02 13.93
CA ARG A 492 10.97 -5.07 14.87
C ARG A 492 11.07 -6.44 14.20
N ASP A 493 10.11 -6.80 13.36
CA ASP A 493 10.12 -8.08 12.61
C ASP A 493 11.27 -8.14 11.59
N MET A 494 11.76 -6.99 11.12
CA MET A 494 12.97 -6.85 10.28
C MET A 494 14.27 -6.79 11.10
N GLN A 495 14.21 -6.88 12.43
CA GLN A 495 15.33 -6.67 13.36
C GLN A 495 15.92 -5.25 13.28
N LEU A 496 15.06 -4.24 13.17
CA LEU A 496 15.41 -2.83 13.28
C LEU A 496 15.01 -2.30 14.66
N ARG A 497 15.69 -1.24 15.08
CA ARG A 497 15.31 -0.43 16.25
C ARG A 497 14.34 0.65 15.81
N TYR A 498 13.47 1.07 16.72
CA TYR A 498 12.31 1.86 16.31
C TYR A 498 11.92 2.89 17.38
N VAL A 499 11.90 4.15 16.98
CA VAL A 499 11.58 5.32 17.80
C VAL A 499 10.41 6.08 17.16
N GLU A 500 9.45 6.53 17.98
CA GLU A 500 8.28 7.26 17.53
C GLU A 500 8.20 8.65 18.16
N TYR A 501 8.00 9.68 17.33
CA TYR A 501 7.66 11.02 17.78
C TYR A 501 6.25 11.38 17.36
N TYR A 502 5.34 11.49 18.33
CA TYR A 502 3.96 11.94 18.10
C TYR A 502 3.91 13.47 18.16
N ILE A 503 3.41 14.08 17.07
CA ILE A 503 3.29 15.52 17.00
C ILE A 503 2.07 16.04 17.77
N ASP A 504 2.15 17.26 18.27
CA ASP A 504 1.04 17.97 18.90
C ASP A 504 0.19 18.76 17.88
N GLU A 505 -0.94 19.26 18.35
CA GLU A 505 -1.86 20.14 17.61
C GLU A 505 -1.13 21.33 16.95
N GLU A 506 -0.11 21.87 17.62
CA GLU A 506 0.62 23.04 17.13
C GLU A 506 1.68 22.71 16.06
N GLU A 507 1.97 21.43 15.83
CA GLU A 507 2.96 20.97 14.85
C GLU A 507 2.32 20.47 13.55
N THR A 508 0.98 20.35 13.50
CA THR A 508 0.25 19.95 12.30
C THR A 508 -0.20 21.13 11.46
N SER A 509 -0.09 21.02 10.13
CA SER A 509 -0.65 22.01 9.19
C SER A 509 -2.19 22.01 9.16
N LEU A 510 -2.86 21.09 9.86
CA LEU A 510 -4.33 21.06 9.93
C LEU A 510 -4.87 22.30 10.65
N LYS A 511 -4.08 22.89 11.56
CA LYS A 511 -4.49 24.08 12.34
C LYS A 511 -4.71 25.33 11.47
N ASP A 512 -4.10 25.35 10.29
CA ASP A 512 -4.25 26.42 9.30
C ASP A 512 -5.48 26.20 8.40
N LYS A 513 -6.05 24.99 8.41
CA LYS A 513 -7.16 24.57 7.53
C LYS A 513 -8.49 24.44 8.26
N TYR A 514 -8.46 24.12 9.54
CA TYR A 514 -9.64 23.84 10.34
C TYR A 514 -9.62 24.68 11.62
N PRO A 515 -10.78 25.18 12.08
CA PRO A 515 -10.86 25.88 13.36
C PRO A 515 -10.63 24.90 14.52
N LYS A 516 -10.21 25.40 15.69
CA LYS A 516 -9.84 24.56 16.86
C LYS A 516 -10.98 23.71 17.43
N ASP A 517 -12.23 24.07 17.14
CA ASP A 517 -13.44 23.34 17.53
C ASP A 517 -13.85 22.26 16.51
N HIS A 518 -13.18 22.17 15.36
CA HIS A 518 -13.45 21.17 14.34
C HIS A 518 -13.18 19.74 14.85
N VAL A 519 -13.92 18.76 14.30
CA VAL A 519 -13.83 17.33 14.68
C VAL A 519 -12.41 16.77 14.57
N VAL A 520 -11.59 17.29 13.65
CA VAL A 520 -10.19 16.88 13.46
C VAL A 520 -9.29 17.14 14.69
N PHE A 521 -9.71 18.03 15.59
CA PHE A 521 -9.02 18.31 16.86
C PHE A 521 -9.81 17.79 18.06
N LYS A 522 -11.15 17.90 18.04
CA LYS A 522 -12.00 17.52 19.18
C LYS A 522 -12.23 16.02 19.30
N ASP A 523 -12.41 15.33 18.18
CA ASP A 523 -12.63 13.89 18.15
C ASP A 523 -12.07 13.30 16.85
N PRO A 524 -10.73 13.19 16.71
CA PRO A 524 -10.15 12.62 15.50
C PRO A 524 -10.63 11.18 15.26
N LYS A 525 -10.97 10.42 16.32
CA LYS A 525 -11.50 9.04 16.18
C LYS A 525 -12.82 9.00 15.41
N ALA A 526 -13.66 10.03 15.49
CA ALA A 526 -14.86 10.11 14.65
C ALA A 526 -14.53 10.14 13.16
N LEU A 527 -13.39 10.73 12.74
CA LEU A 527 -12.93 10.68 11.35
C LEU A 527 -12.49 9.26 10.95
N HIS A 528 -11.89 8.49 11.86
CA HIS A 528 -11.52 7.10 11.58
C HIS A 528 -12.76 6.24 11.29
N LYS A 529 -13.87 6.45 12.00
CA LYS A 529 -15.14 5.73 11.78
C LYS A 529 -15.79 6.05 10.43
N GLN A 530 -15.48 7.20 9.84
CA GLN A 530 -15.94 7.57 8.50
C GLN A 530 -15.20 6.80 7.38
N GLY A 531 -14.19 6.02 7.75
CA GLY A 531 -13.44 5.15 6.85
C GLY A 531 -12.22 5.80 6.21
N TRP A 532 -11.50 4.99 5.43
CA TRP A 532 -10.20 5.37 4.87
C TRP A 532 -10.23 6.63 4.02
N GLN A 533 -11.30 6.87 3.24
CA GLN A 533 -11.38 8.04 2.38
C GLN A 533 -11.33 9.35 3.18
N ALA A 534 -12.05 9.41 4.32
CA ALA A 534 -12.03 10.59 5.19
C ALA A 534 -10.63 10.84 5.77
N LEU A 535 -9.95 9.79 6.22
CA LEU A 535 -8.56 9.86 6.70
C LEU A 535 -7.59 10.30 5.60
N ALA A 536 -7.72 9.70 4.41
CA ALA A 536 -6.90 9.99 3.23
C ALA A 536 -7.03 11.46 2.79
N ASP A 537 -8.22 12.04 2.93
CA ASP A 537 -8.50 13.42 2.55
C ASP A 537 -8.19 14.47 3.62
N THR A 538 -7.97 14.05 4.87
CA THR A 538 -7.70 14.94 6.01
C THR A 538 -6.35 14.62 6.65
N ILE A 539 -6.34 13.70 7.62
CA ILE A 539 -5.20 13.33 8.46
C ILE A 539 -3.99 12.92 7.62
N MET A 540 -4.15 12.15 6.54
CA MET A 540 -3.03 11.65 5.74
C MET A 540 -2.45 12.68 4.75
N LYS A 541 -3.01 13.90 4.70
CA LYS A 541 -2.55 15.01 3.85
C LYS A 541 -1.88 16.15 4.61
N GLN A 542 -1.85 16.08 5.93
CA GLN A 542 -1.23 17.12 6.74
C GLN A 542 0.29 17.15 6.52
N ASP A 543 0.85 18.35 6.47
CA ASP A 543 2.28 18.57 6.60
C ASP A 543 2.61 18.83 8.08
N VAL A 544 3.88 18.66 8.44
CA VAL A 544 4.33 18.66 9.84
C VAL A 544 5.46 19.66 10.01
N LYS A 545 5.40 20.50 11.05
CA LYS A 545 6.50 21.33 11.51
C LYS A 545 6.82 20.95 12.95
N VAL A 546 7.89 20.18 13.16
CA VAL A 546 8.21 19.69 14.50
C VAL A 546 8.75 20.81 15.39
N ASN A 547 8.43 20.76 16.68
CA ASN A 547 8.96 21.63 17.71
C ASN A 547 10.31 21.08 18.16
N MET A 548 11.40 21.82 17.88
CA MET A 548 12.76 21.33 18.14
C MET A 548 13.05 21.04 19.61
N THR A 549 12.48 21.81 20.55
CA THR A 549 12.64 21.55 21.99
C THR A 549 12.08 20.19 22.39
N ARG A 550 10.98 19.77 21.76
CA ARG A 550 10.37 18.46 22.00
C ARG A 550 10.97 17.34 21.16
N PHE A 551 11.45 17.66 19.97
CA PHE A 551 11.95 16.67 19.01
C PHE A 551 13.41 16.28 19.26
N GLN A 552 14.25 17.20 19.75
CA GLN A 552 15.68 16.96 19.98
C GLN A 552 15.97 15.75 20.90
N PRO A 553 15.22 15.48 21.99
CA PRO A 553 15.38 14.26 22.78
C PRO A 553 15.21 12.95 21.99
N PHE A 554 14.40 12.94 20.93
CA PHE A 554 14.19 11.75 20.09
C PHE A 554 15.33 11.53 19.10
N LEU A 555 16.03 12.59 18.69
CA LEU A 555 17.29 12.48 17.94
C LEU A 555 18.40 11.88 18.82
N LEU A 556 18.45 12.25 20.10
CA LEU A 556 19.35 11.64 21.08
C LEU A 556 18.98 10.18 21.33
N GLN A 557 17.70 9.88 21.52
CA GLN A 557 17.25 8.49 21.65
C GLN A 557 17.67 7.64 20.44
N ALA A 558 17.54 8.15 19.22
CA ALA A 558 18.00 7.44 18.02
C ALA A 558 19.53 7.22 18.00
N MET A 559 20.32 8.06 18.67
CA MET A 559 21.76 7.89 18.85
C MET A 559 22.05 6.78 19.88
N ASP A 560 21.33 6.79 21.00
CA ASP A 560 21.49 5.79 22.07
C ASP A 560 21.09 4.39 21.56
N GLU A 561 20.04 4.32 20.74
CA GLU A 561 19.63 3.14 19.99
C GLU A 561 20.66 2.68 18.95
N LEU A 562 21.81 3.32 18.74
CA LEU A 562 22.92 2.74 17.96
C LEU A 562 24.00 2.11 18.84
N GLN A 563 23.93 2.26 20.16
CA GLN A 563 24.94 1.82 21.12
C GLN A 563 24.63 0.46 21.75
N GLU A 564 23.35 0.14 21.91
CA GLU A 564 22.90 -1.19 22.36
C GLU A 564 23.25 -2.26 21.31
#